data_AF-A0AAN8MAZ8-F1
#
_entry.id   AF-A0AAN8MAZ8-F1
#
_cell.length_a   1.000
_cell.length_b   1.000
_cell.length_c   1.000
_cell.angle_alpha   90.00
_cell.angle_beta   90.00
_cell.angle_gamma   90.00
#
_symmetry.space_group_name_H-M   'P 1'
#
loop_
_entity.id
_entity.type
_entity.pdbx_description
1 polymer ?
#
loop_
_entity_poly.entity_id
_entity_poly.type
_entity_poly.pdbx_seq_one_letter_code
_entity_poly.pdbx_strand_id
1 'polypeptide(L)'
;MGGKGFLGCFILFLSLASVSTIKQTLISINDLRGIEFGHTSPRHGLMLLHWLANNIHTDNNGNMRFHFNPTRGDYGFHFYGNADRPRPLPFLPSESGSYYSLGNIDSNLNYNGATALPDYVTQSFYNSWTPERNRDRVIIRVREEGSNQFIVDEVYITQHYPPNENRGSAYDPDNTYPVSFSLLTQIQVLPTITRDVIQRIHNVEINDNSVENIWGHTPGLALLLAIALYLTRPKVSFIQQAFSSMDSQRRTQDDDNKSIKLEVKTTDRGCARIIFSGIPKRLLDKGVIWALYKNNDSTDRLDFASVQDSASGSYDTSVSLNPGLQARLHQYKYMFAFALCGKYNTFGEDIHRSPEFHDANREIPVDISGHRPNASLQLFVKDGKACARLYVKKSFTDWKEKFYNSWVGFYSSERKDTQEYNTYQWQWAVNFSEERRSDWKGIPEYDVYVYSSSMTMCPGVQARFMLEKYRGEKARTPPWEVHTSAI
;
A
#
# COMPACT_ATOMS: atom_id res chain seq x y z
N MET A 1 40.98 53.55 48.65
CA MET A 1 39.65 53.56 47.98
C MET A 1 39.88 53.43 46.48
N GLY A 2 39.19 52.49 45.82
CA GLY A 2 39.18 52.37 44.35
C GLY A 2 39.71 51.03 43.84
N GLY A 3 38.89 49.99 43.89
CA GLY A 3 39.10 48.78 43.09
C GLY A 3 38.43 48.89 41.71
N LYS A 4 38.62 47.82 40.91
CA LYS A 4 38.01 47.42 39.62
C LYS A 4 39.01 47.50 38.46
N GLY A 5 39.14 46.49 37.59
CA GLY A 5 38.46 45.21 37.47
C GLY A 5 39.07 44.44 36.30
N PHE A 6 39.24 43.13 36.46
CA PHE A 6 39.70 42.25 35.39
C PHE A 6 38.62 42.13 34.30
N LEU A 7 39.02 42.39 33.06
CA LEU A 7 38.22 42.23 31.86
C LEU A 7 38.09 40.73 31.53
N GLY A 8 36.97 40.13 31.92
CA GLY A 8 36.62 38.75 31.57
C GLY A 8 35.77 38.69 30.32
N CYS A 9 36.36 38.27 29.20
CA CYS A 9 35.63 37.92 27.97
C CYS A 9 34.81 36.64 28.18
N PHE A 10 33.49 36.77 28.39
CA PHE A 10 32.57 35.65 28.27
C PHE A 10 32.23 35.43 26.78
N ILE A 11 32.84 34.43 26.17
CA ILE A 11 32.37 33.87 24.90
C ILE A 11 31.20 32.94 25.24
N LEU A 12 29.98 33.41 24.96
CA LEU A 12 28.76 32.60 25.06
C LEU A 12 28.74 31.61 23.89
N PHE A 13 29.13 30.36 24.13
CA PHE A 13 28.81 29.25 23.23
C PHE A 13 27.32 28.95 23.36
N LEU A 14 26.48 29.60 22.54
CA LEU A 14 25.14 29.09 22.25
C LEU A 14 25.29 27.85 21.37
N SER A 15 25.37 26.68 21.99
CA SER A 15 25.08 25.42 21.30
C SER A 15 23.62 25.47 20.88
N LEU A 16 23.36 25.76 19.60
CA LEU A 16 22.11 25.43 18.92
C LEU A 16 21.98 23.90 18.91
N ALA A 17 21.55 23.33 20.04
CA ALA A 17 20.97 22.00 20.03
C ALA A 17 19.75 22.11 19.13
N SER A 18 19.78 21.46 17.97
CA SER A 18 18.61 21.31 17.12
C SER A 18 17.59 20.49 17.91
N VAL A 19 16.74 21.16 18.66
CA VAL A 19 15.59 20.52 19.29
C VAL A 19 14.68 20.14 18.13
N SER A 20 14.60 18.85 17.81
CA SER A 20 13.46 18.33 17.06
C SER A 20 12.22 18.76 17.83
N THR A 21 11.50 19.77 17.32
CA THR A 21 10.30 20.25 17.99
C THR A 21 9.19 19.27 17.64
N ILE A 22 9.16 18.15 18.35
CA ILE A 22 8.07 17.20 18.23
C ILE A 22 6.80 17.94 18.62
N LYS A 23 5.85 18.00 17.69
CA LYS A 23 4.54 18.61 17.92
C LYS A 23 3.80 17.86 19.03
N GLN A 24 2.78 18.51 19.58
CA GLN A 24 1.88 17.88 20.53
C GLN A 24 1.35 16.54 19.96
N THR A 25 1.41 15.49 20.78
CA THR A 25 0.87 14.17 20.43
C THR A 25 -0.62 14.28 20.09
N LEU A 26 -1.04 13.61 19.02
CA LEU A 26 -2.43 13.51 18.60
C LEU A 26 -3.11 12.39 19.40
N ILE A 27 -4.07 12.78 20.22
CA ILE A 27 -4.72 11.92 21.22
C ILE A 27 -6.10 11.45 20.73
N SER A 28 -6.78 12.25 19.92
CA SER A 28 -8.15 12.00 19.45
C SER A 28 -8.32 12.28 17.97
N ILE A 29 -9.39 11.73 17.37
CA ILE A 29 -9.70 12.00 15.95
C ILE A 29 -9.91 13.50 15.70
N ASN A 30 -10.38 14.25 16.72
CA ASN A 30 -10.56 15.70 16.61
C ASN A 30 -9.23 16.45 16.43
N ASP A 31 -8.11 15.89 16.92
CA ASP A 31 -6.78 16.51 16.77
C ASP A 31 -6.30 16.47 15.31
N LEU A 32 -6.88 15.59 14.49
CA LEU A 32 -6.61 15.53 13.05
C LEU A 32 -7.16 16.76 12.30
N ARG A 33 -8.14 17.50 12.86
CA ARG A 33 -8.77 18.64 12.18
C ARG A 33 -7.84 19.82 11.92
N GLY A 34 -6.76 19.92 12.70
CA GLY A 34 -5.86 21.06 12.69
C GLY A 34 -4.59 20.88 11.86
N ILE A 35 -4.48 19.79 11.09
CA ILE A 35 -3.25 19.42 10.37
C ILE A 35 -3.52 19.18 8.88
N GLU A 36 -2.46 19.16 8.06
CA GLU A 36 -2.60 19.00 6.60
C GLU A 36 -2.71 17.54 6.14
N PHE A 37 -2.33 16.60 6.99
CA PHE A 37 -2.11 15.18 6.64
C PHE A 37 -3.37 14.55 6.03
N GLY A 38 -3.34 14.24 4.73
CA GLY A 38 -4.48 13.68 4.00
C GLY A 38 -5.73 14.57 3.86
N HIS A 39 -5.65 15.88 4.08
CA HIS A 39 -6.82 16.77 4.10
C HIS A 39 -7.22 17.34 2.73
N THR A 40 -6.31 17.32 1.75
CA THR A 40 -6.53 17.86 0.40
C THR A 40 -6.38 16.76 -0.64
N SER A 41 -7.28 16.68 -1.62
CA SER A 41 -7.04 15.78 -2.76
C SER A 41 -5.77 16.20 -3.49
N PRO A 42 -4.91 15.28 -3.94
CA PRO A 42 -4.99 13.81 -3.91
C PRO A 42 -4.24 13.14 -2.74
N ARG A 43 -4.03 13.83 -1.63
CA ARG A 43 -3.34 13.31 -0.44
C ARG A 43 -4.09 12.12 0.15
N HIS A 44 -3.34 11.10 0.56
CA HIS A 44 -3.87 9.81 1.00
C HIS A 44 -3.65 9.53 2.49
N GLY A 45 -3.09 10.49 3.24
CA GLY A 45 -2.68 10.31 4.64
C GLY A 45 -3.79 9.78 5.56
N LEU A 46 -5.01 10.32 5.48
CA LEU A 46 -6.12 9.86 6.32
C LEU A 46 -6.53 8.41 5.98
N MET A 47 -6.50 8.02 4.70
CA MET A 47 -6.74 6.65 4.27
C MET A 47 -5.63 5.72 4.77
N LEU A 48 -4.38 6.18 4.76
CA LEU A 48 -3.24 5.43 5.26
C LEU A 48 -3.30 5.21 6.77
N LEU A 49 -3.69 6.24 7.54
CA LEU A 49 -3.87 6.16 8.98
C LEU A 49 -5.04 5.24 9.35
N HIS A 50 -6.14 5.30 8.60
CA HIS A 50 -7.25 4.34 8.73
C HIS A 50 -6.77 2.91 8.51
N TRP A 51 -6.04 2.66 7.42
CA TRP A 51 -5.50 1.34 7.11
C TRP A 51 -4.58 0.84 8.23
N LEU A 52 -3.64 1.67 8.69
CA LEU A 52 -2.72 1.33 9.77
C LEU A 52 -3.47 0.96 11.05
N ALA A 53 -4.42 1.81 11.47
CA ALA A 53 -5.20 1.59 12.68
C ALA A 53 -5.94 0.25 12.61
N ASN A 54 -6.51 -0.12 11.47
CA ASN A 54 -7.23 -1.40 11.34
C ASN A 54 -6.32 -2.63 11.18
N ASN A 55 -4.99 -2.45 11.08
CA ASN A 55 -4.03 -3.54 10.94
C ASN A 55 -3.11 -3.72 12.14
N ILE A 56 -3.13 -2.79 13.09
CA ILE A 56 -2.43 -2.89 14.36
C ILE A 56 -3.36 -3.50 15.41
N HIS A 57 -2.85 -4.39 16.25
CA HIS A 57 -3.60 -4.94 17.39
C HIS A 57 -2.76 -4.88 18.65
N THR A 58 -3.43 -4.92 19.80
CA THR A 58 -2.77 -4.95 21.10
C THR A 58 -2.74 -6.38 21.61
N ASP A 59 -1.56 -6.85 22.02
CA ASP A 59 -1.42 -8.16 22.67
C ASP A 59 -1.88 -8.13 24.14
N ASN A 60 -1.86 -9.30 24.79
CA ASN A 60 -2.26 -9.43 26.20
C ASN A 60 -1.37 -8.63 27.17
N ASN A 61 -0.20 -8.17 26.72
CA ASN A 61 0.75 -7.38 27.51
C ASN A 61 0.61 -5.87 27.26
N GLY A 62 -0.34 -5.44 26.42
CA GLY A 62 -0.52 -4.03 26.08
C GLY A 62 0.41 -3.53 24.97
N ASN A 63 1.19 -4.41 24.32
CA ASN A 63 2.07 -4.02 23.23
C ASN A 63 1.32 -3.99 21.90
N MET A 64 1.58 -2.97 21.07
CA MET A 64 1.02 -2.94 19.73
C MET A 64 1.84 -3.81 18.77
N ARG A 65 1.16 -4.56 17.92
CA ARG A 65 1.76 -5.54 17.01
C ARG A 65 1.03 -5.56 15.67
N PHE A 66 1.74 -6.04 14.64
CA PHE A 66 1.16 -6.39 13.35
C PHE A 66 1.05 -7.91 13.21
N HIS A 67 0.11 -8.36 12.37
CA HIS A 67 0.07 -9.76 11.92
C HIS A 67 1.05 -10.03 10.76
N PHE A 68 1.72 -8.99 10.28
CA PHE A 68 2.71 -9.02 9.22
C PHE A 68 4.06 -8.48 9.70
N ASN A 69 5.08 -8.54 8.84
CA ASN A 69 6.43 -8.11 9.17
C ASN A 69 6.83 -6.82 8.43
N PRO A 70 6.82 -5.64 9.11
CA PRO A 70 7.22 -4.38 8.48
C PRO A 70 8.70 -4.34 8.10
N THR A 71 9.57 -5.10 8.79
CA THR A 71 11.02 -5.15 8.50
C THR A 71 11.35 -5.90 7.22
N ARG A 72 10.44 -6.81 6.80
CA ARG A 72 10.46 -7.51 5.51
C ARG A 72 9.93 -6.65 4.36
N GLY A 73 9.37 -5.49 4.67
CA GLY A 73 8.81 -4.56 3.69
C GLY A 73 7.42 -4.90 3.18
N ASP A 74 6.67 -5.70 3.96
CA ASP A 74 5.25 -5.94 3.72
C ASP A 74 4.51 -4.59 3.57
N TYR A 75 3.54 -4.49 2.66
CA TYR A 75 2.77 -3.26 2.37
C TYR A 75 3.58 -2.01 1.97
N GLY A 76 4.87 -2.13 1.69
CA GLY A 76 5.73 -1.01 1.30
C GLY A 76 6.41 -0.30 2.46
N PHE A 77 6.43 -0.91 3.65
CA PHE A 77 7.25 -0.44 4.76
C PHE A 77 8.73 -0.51 4.40
N HIS A 78 9.46 0.60 4.53
CA HIS A 78 10.90 0.60 4.27
C HIS A 78 11.65 1.24 5.41
N PHE A 79 12.88 0.77 5.63
CA PHE A 79 13.75 1.33 6.66
C PHE A 79 13.93 2.83 6.46
N TYR A 80 13.71 3.60 7.53
CA TYR A 80 13.89 5.04 7.56
C TYR A 80 15.00 5.42 8.55
N GLY A 81 16.15 5.82 8.02
CA GLY A 81 17.32 6.16 8.84
C GLY A 81 17.22 7.48 9.61
N ASN A 82 16.12 8.22 9.48
CA ASN A 82 15.91 9.53 10.11
C ASN A 82 17.09 10.49 9.90
N ALA A 83 17.67 10.50 8.70
CA ALA A 83 18.91 11.21 8.37
C ALA A 83 18.69 12.61 7.76
N ASP A 84 17.42 13.01 7.58
CA ASP A 84 17.03 14.33 7.05
C ASP A 84 17.57 15.47 7.92
N ARG A 85 17.73 16.65 7.31
CA ARG A 85 18.17 17.87 8.00
C ARG A 85 17.20 19.00 7.69
N PRO A 86 16.41 19.50 8.67
CA PRO A 86 16.34 19.05 10.06
C PRO A 86 15.77 17.63 10.19
N ARG A 87 16.11 16.92 11.28
CA ARG A 87 15.55 15.58 11.55
C ARG A 87 14.11 15.71 12.02
N PRO A 88 13.14 14.98 11.42
CA PRO A 88 11.75 14.98 11.87
C PRO A 88 11.53 14.22 13.17
N LEU A 89 12.34 13.20 13.46
CA LEU A 89 12.17 12.33 14.61
C LEU A 89 13.37 12.38 15.57
N PRO A 90 13.19 11.94 16.83
CA PRO A 90 14.29 11.73 17.76
C PRO A 90 15.38 10.81 17.23
N PHE A 91 16.60 10.98 17.74
CA PHE A 91 17.66 10.00 17.54
C PHE A 91 17.38 8.75 18.37
N LEU A 92 17.49 7.57 17.75
CA LEU A 92 17.39 6.29 18.44
C LEU A 92 18.78 5.80 18.83
N PRO A 93 19.01 5.45 20.11
CA PRO A 93 20.14 4.62 20.50
C PRO A 93 20.11 3.28 19.75
N SER A 94 21.28 2.66 19.54
CA SER A 94 21.44 1.46 18.71
C SER A 94 20.58 0.24 19.10
N GLU A 95 20.08 0.20 20.34
CA GLU A 95 19.24 -0.90 20.86
C GLU A 95 17.75 -0.53 21.00
N SER A 96 17.37 0.69 20.60
CA SER A 96 16.01 1.22 20.81
C SER A 96 15.04 0.92 19.68
N GLY A 97 15.43 0.06 18.72
CA GLY A 97 14.66 -0.26 17.52
C GLY A 97 15.02 0.62 16.32
N SER A 98 14.25 0.45 15.25
CA SER A 98 14.45 1.13 13.96
C SER A 98 13.15 1.79 13.51
N TYR A 99 13.26 2.91 12.80
CA TYR A 99 12.11 3.53 12.15
C TYR A 99 11.85 2.92 10.78
N TYR A 100 10.58 2.73 10.44
CA TYR A 100 10.12 2.31 9.11
C TYR A 100 9.03 3.25 8.64
N SER A 101 9.13 3.66 7.38
CA SER A 101 8.17 4.56 6.75
C SER A 101 7.25 3.82 5.80
N LEU A 102 6.01 4.28 5.72
CA LEU A 102 4.93 3.79 4.87
C LEU A 102 4.27 4.96 4.14
N GLY A 103 3.73 4.70 2.94
CA GLY A 103 2.91 5.65 2.18
C GLY A 103 3.54 6.11 0.87
N ASN A 104 4.75 5.63 0.54
CA ASN A 104 5.33 5.88 -0.78
C ASN A 104 4.71 4.94 -1.82
N ILE A 105 3.80 5.44 -2.64
CA ILE A 105 3.05 4.65 -3.65
C ILE A 105 3.79 4.58 -5.00
N ASP A 106 4.81 5.41 -5.23
CA ASP A 106 5.50 5.49 -6.51
C ASP A 106 6.29 4.21 -6.82
N SER A 107 5.92 3.55 -7.92
CA SER A 107 6.45 2.27 -8.42
C SER A 107 7.69 2.40 -9.30
N ASN A 108 8.20 3.62 -9.52
CA ASN A 108 9.45 3.84 -10.27
C ASN A 108 10.68 3.23 -9.62
N LEU A 109 10.56 2.83 -8.36
CA LEU A 109 11.47 1.94 -7.68
C LEU A 109 10.84 0.56 -7.77
N ASN A 110 11.52 -0.43 -8.35
CA ASN A 110 11.10 -1.84 -8.50
C ASN A 110 10.74 -2.59 -7.18
N TYR A 111 10.49 -1.83 -6.12
CA TYR A 111 9.95 -2.15 -4.82
C TYR A 111 8.44 -1.83 -4.81
N ASN A 112 7.61 -2.80 -5.18
CA ASN A 112 6.16 -2.61 -5.26
C ASN A 112 5.40 -3.10 -4.03
N GLY A 113 6.03 -3.10 -2.84
CA GLY A 113 5.30 -3.43 -1.60
C GLY A 113 4.10 -2.50 -1.36
N ALA A 114 4.18 -1.25 -1.80
CA ALA A 114 3.09 -0.28 -1.69
C ALA A 114 1.87 -0.64 -2.56
N THR A 115 2.02 -1.43 -3.63
CA THR A 115 0.87 -1.88 -4.43
C THR A 115 0.08 -3.00 -3.73
N ALA A 116 0.57 -3.49 -2.57
CA ALA A 116 -0.18 -4.35 -1.65
C ALA A 116 -1.14 -3.55 -0.74
N LEU A 117 -1.01 -2.23 -0.66
CA LEU A 117 -2.01 -1.40 0.01
C LEU A 117 -3.35 -1.49 -0.73
N PRO A 118 -4.48 -1.36 -0.01
CA PRO A 118 -5.80 -1.47 -0.61
C PRO A 118 -6.11 -0.28 -1.52
N ASP A 119 -7.02 -0.48 -2.47
CA ASP A 119 -7.36 0.50 -3.50
C ASP A 119 -7.74 1.87 -2.90
N TYR A 120 -8.50 1.90 -1.80
CA TYR A 120 -8.91 3.14 -1.15
C TYR A 120 -7.73 4.00 -0.64
N VAL A 121 -6.54 3.42 -0.48
CA VAL A 121 -5.30 4.15 -0.14
C VAL A 121 -4.59 4.62 -1.41
N THR A 122 -4.54 3.79 -2.46
CA THR A 122 -3.70 4.04 -3.65
C THR A 122 -4.43 4.72 -4.82
N GLN A 123 -5.76 4.69 -4.86
CA GLN A 123 -6.55 5.10 -6.03
C GLN A 123 -6.31 6.57 -6.42
N SER A 124 -6.21 7.47 -5.43
CA SER A 124 -5.96 8.90 -5.67
C SER A 124 -4.58 9.14 -6.29
N PHE A 125 -3.59 8.29 -6.02
CA PHE A 125 -2.29 8.36 -6.66
C PHE A 125 -2.39 8.08 -8.17
N TYR A 126 -3.10 7.03 -8.57
CA TYR A 126 -3.19 6.65 -9.99
C TYR A 126 -4.10 7.57 -10.81
N ASN A 127 -5.11 8.18 -10.18
CA ASN A 127 -6.05 9.07 -10.85
C ASN A 127 -5.67 10.55 -10.77
N SER A 128 -4.59 10.92 -10.09
CA SER A 128 -4.09 12.30 -10.03
C SER A 128 -2.69 12.42 -10.62
N TRP A 129 -2.45 13.51 -11.35
CA TRP A 129 -1.13 13.82 -11.92
C TRP A 129 -0.43 14.97 -11.22
N THR A 130 -0.94 15.38 -10.06
CA THR A 130 -0.33 16.46 -9.30
C THR A 130 0.87 15.95 -8.48
N PRO A 131 1.86 16.80 -8.19
CA PRO A 131 2.97 16.43 -7.32
C PRO A 131 2.58 16.09 -5.87
N GLU A 132 1.38 16.46 -5.43
CA GLU A 132 0.89 16.27 -4.04
C GLU A 132 0.46 14.83 -3.72
N ARG A 133 0.27 13.98 -4.74
CA ARG A 133 -0.34 12.63 -4.64
C ARG A 133 0.41 11.59 -3.84
N ASN A 134 1.68 11.85 -3.52
CA ASN A 134 2.56 10.89 -2.86
C ASN A 134 3.39 11.51 -1.73
N ARG A 135 2.81 12.46 -0.99
CA ARG A 135 3.51 13.18 0.09
C ARG A 135 3.34 12.58 1.48
N ASP A 136 2.17 12.02 1.78
CA ASP A 136 1.85 11.56 3.14
C ASP A 136 2.66 10.34 3.55
N ARG A 137 3.13 10.33 4.79
CA ARG A 137 3.88 9.22 5.36
C ARG A 137 3.41 8.88 6.77
N VAL A 138 3.37 7.60 7.07
CA VAL A 138 3.31 7.08 8.44
C VAL A 138 4.69 6.53 8.76
N ILE A 139 5.24 6.91 9.90
CA ILE A 139 6.48 6.31 10.42
C ILE A 139 6.14 5.55 11.69
N ILE A 140 6.64 4.32 11.78
CA ILE A 140 6.56 3.50 12.98
C ILE A 140 7.96 3.24 13.53
N ARG A 141 8.08 3.13 14.86
CA ARG A 141 9.26 2.51 15.46
C ARG A 141 8.97 1.05 15.72
N VAL A 142 9.86 0.19 15.23
CA VAL A 142 9.78 -1.25 15.42
C VAL A 142 10.94 -1.70 16.29
N ARG A 143 10.60 -2.40 17.39
CA ARG A 143 11.56 -3.13 18.23
C ARG A 143 11.35 -4.63 18.05
N GLU A 144 12.45 -5.35 17.99
CA GLU A 144 12.44 -6.81 17.99
C GLU A 144 12.45 -7.32 19.43
N GLU A 145 11.50 -8.19 19.78
CA GLU A 145 11.43 -8.84 21.08
C GLU A 145 11.62 -10.35 20.91
N GLY A 146 12.77 -10.86 21.36
CA GLY A 146 13.10 -12.27 21.32
C GLY A 146 13.01 -12.89 19.92
N SER A 147 12.79 -14.20 19.85
CA SER A 147 12.84 -14.96 18.61
C SER A 147 11.58 -14.91 17.76
N ASN A 148 10.57 -14.07 18.06
CA ASN A 148 9.28 -14.25 17.40
C ASN A 148 8.34 -13.06 17.24
N GLN A 149 8.58 -11.83 17.73
CA GLN A 149 7.56 -10.78 17.62
C GLN A 149 8.10 -9.36 17.44
N PHE A 150 7.44 -8.58 16.58
CA PHE A 150 7.70 -7.16 16.37
C PHE A 150 6.78 -6.34 17.27
N ILE A 151 7.35 -5.43 18.06
CA ILE A 151 6.61 -4.45 18.83
C ILE A 151 6.65 -3.12 18.09
N VAL A 152 5.48 -2.52 17.92
CA VAL A 152 5.33 -1.11 17.58
C VAL A 152 5.09 -0.36 18.87
N ASP A 153 5.91 0.62 19.19
CA ASP A 153 5.72 1.42 20.41
C ASP A 153 5.60 2.92 20.15
N GLU A 154 6.00 3.38 18.96
CA GLU A 154 5.79 4.75 18.52
C GLU A 154 5.23 4.79 17.09
N VAL A 155 4.26 5.65 16.88
CA VAL A 155 3.67 5.95 15.58
C VAL A 155 3.71 7.45 15.36
N TYR A 156 4.10 7.86 14.17
CA TYR A 156 4.15 9.24 13.73
C TYR A 156 3.45 9.36 12.38
N ILE A 157 2.78 10.49 12.18
CA ILE A 157 2.32 10.92 10.84
C ILE A 157 3.14 12.12 10.41
N THR A 158 3.45 12.17 9.12
CA THR A 158 4.30 13.20 8.54
C THR A 158 4.05 13.33 7.04
N GLN A 159 4.80 14.20 6.39
CA GLN A 159 4.76 14.43 4.95
C GLN A 159 6.16 14.69 4.41
N HIS A 160 6.36 14.45 3.12
CA HIS A 160 7.48 15.08 2.43
C HIS A 160 7.25 16.59 2.27
N TYR A 161 8.33 17.36 2.17
CA TYR A 161 8.22 18.77 1.78
C TYR A 161 7.46 18.95 0.46
N PRO A 162 6.82 20.11 0.26
CA PRO A 162 6.25 20.45 -1.03
C PRO A 162 7.31 20.35 -2.15
N PRO A 163 6.96 19.77 -3.31
CA PRO A 163 7.93 19.52 -4.38
C PRO A 163 8.60 20.78 -4.95
N ASN A 164 8.00 21.97 -4.76
CA ASN A 164 8.55 23.26 -5.17
C ASN A 164 9.64 23.81 -4.22
N GLU A 165 9.92 23.16 -3.09
CA GLU A 165 10.92 23.64 -2.12
C GLU A 165 12.35 23.17 -2.39
N ASN A 166 12.61 22.45 -3.49
CA ASN A 166 13.93 21.86 -3.83
C ASN A 166 14.53 20.98 -2.72
N ARG A 167 13.69 20.40 -1.85
CA ARG A 167 14.10 19.52 -0.74
C ARG A 167 13.98 18.03 -1.08
N GLY A 168 13.70 17.70 -2.34
CA GLY A 168 13.58 16.33 -2.83
C GLY A 168 12.53 15.54 -2.05
N SER A 169 12.90 14.35 -1.60
CA SER A 169 12.08 13.46 -0.77
C SER A 169 12.38 13.60 0.72
N ALA A 170 12.85 14.77 1.18
CA ALA A 170 13.06 15.00 2.61
C ALA A 170 11.73 15.08 3.36
N TYR A 171 11.74 14.61 4.60
CA TYR A 171 10.59 14.63 5.50
C TYR A 171 10.45 16.00 6.17
N ASP A 172 9.22 16.47 6.32
CA ASP A 172 8.87 17.77 6.87
C ASP A 172 8.70 17.69 8.40
N PRO A 173 9.68 18.15 9.19
CA PRO A 173 9.62 18.11 10.65
C PRO A 173 8.49 19.00 11.21
N ASP A 174 8.12 20.08 10.52
CA ASP A 174 7.09 21.01 11.00
C ASP A 174 5.69 20.41 10.88
N ASN A 175 5.54 19.39 10.04
CA ASN A 175 4.32 18.60 9.87
C ASN A 175 4.48 17.16 10.35
N THR A 176 5.36 16.91 11.33
CA THR A 176 5.55 15.61 11.97
C THR A 176 4.90 15.58 13.35
N TYR A 177 3.97 14.64 13.56
CA TYR A 177 3.18 14.52 14.78
C TYR A 177 3.24 13.09 15.34
N PRO A 178 3.52 12.91 16.65
CA PRO A 178 3.31 11.62 17.30
C PRO A 178 1.82 11.29 17.35
N VAL A 179 1.47 10.04 17.14
CA VAL A 179 0.12 9.50 17.19
C VAL A 179 -0.01 8.63 18.44
N SER A 180 -0.98 8.95 19.30
CA SER A 180 -1.26 8.12 20.46
C SER A 180 -1.97 6.83 20.09
N PHE A 181 -1.84 5.83 20.97
CA PHE A 181 -2.64 4.62 20.88
C PHE A 181 -4.16 4.90 20.99
N SER A 182 -4.56 5.89 21.81
CA SER A 182 -5.98 6.25 21.95
C SER A 182 -6.61 6.69 20.63
N LEU A 183 -5.87 7.45 19.82
CA LEU A 183 -6.31 7.85 18.48
C LEU A 183 -6.50 6.62 17.57
N LEU A 184 -5.55 5.69 17.55
CA LEU A 184 -5.65 4.47 16.75
C LEU A 184 -6.86 3.61 17.16
N THR A 185 -7.07 3.42 18.47
CA THR A 185 -8.23 2.68 18.99
C THR A 185 -9.55 3.36 18.62
N GLN A 186 -9.62 4.70 18.71
CA GLN A 186 -10.82 5.44 18.29
C GLN A 186 -11.15 5.17 16.81
N ILE A 187 -10.14 5.15 15.93
CA ILE A 187 -10.33 4.85 14.51
C ILE A 187 -10.83 3.42 14.30
N GLN A 188 -10.27 2.44 15.00
CA GLN A 188 -10.66 1.03 14.91
C GLN A 188 -12.13 0.79 15.27
N VAL A 189 -12.66 1.51 16.26
CA VAL A 189 -14.04 1.33 16.74
C VAL A 189 -15.07 2.17 15.97
N LEU A 190 -14.66 3.08 15.09
CA LEU A 190 -15.61 3.86 14.26
C LEU A 190 -16.69 3.03 13.56
N PRO A 191 -16.40 1.84 13.00
CA PRO A 191 -17.43 1.00 12.37
C PRO A 191 -18.55 0.54 13.32
N THR A 192 -18.29 0.50 14.62
CA THR A 192 -19.22 -0.04 15.63
C THR A 192 -20.04 1.03 16.33
N ILE A 193 -19.70 2.31 16.14
CA ILE A 193 -20.37 3.43 16.79
C ILE A 193 -21.52 3.93 15.91
N THR A 194 -22.70 4.14 16.51
CA THR A 194 -23.86 4.67 15.79
C THR A 194 -23.67 6.14 15.43
N ARG A 195 -24.26 6.57 14.30
CA ARG A 195 -24.19 7.97 13.83
C ARG A 195 -24.59 8.97 14.91
N ASP A 196 -25.66 8.72 15.66
CA ASP A 196 -26.15 9.62 16.73
C ASP A 196 -25.12 9.85 17.85
N VAL A 197 -24.28 8.85 18.13
CA VAL A 197 -23.21 8.97 19.12
C VAL A 197 -22.06 9.78 18.53
N ILE A 198 -21.71 9.56 17.26
CA ILE A 198 -20.67 10.34 16.56
C ILE A 198 -21.04 11.81 16.48
N GLN A 199 -22.29 12.12 16.10
CA GLN A 199 -22.76 13.50 16.02
C GLN A 199 -22.64 14.21 17.38
N ARG A 200 -23.01 13.53 18.47
CA ARG A 200 -22.90 14.05 19.84
C ARG A 200 -21.46 14.25 20.31
N ILE A 201 -20.58 13.27 20.08
CA ILE A 201 -19.19 13.31 20.58
C ILE A 201 -18.32 14.27 19.77
N HIS A 202 -18.47 14.26 18.45
CA HIS A 202 -17.58 14.98 17.55
C HIS A 202 -18.15 16.32 17.05
N ASN A 203 -19.43 16.61 17.33
CA ASN A 203 -20.13 17.79 16.83
C ASN A 203 -20.06 17.89 15.30
N VAL A 204 -20.41 16.80 14.61
CA VAL A 204 -20.40 16.64 13.15
C VAL A 204 -21.80 16.22 12.72
N GLU A 205 -22.42 16.88 11.73
CA GLU A 205 -23.74 16.50 11.22
C GLU A 205 -23.62 15.63 9.94
N ILE A 206 -23.69 14.30 10.10
CA ILE A 206 -23.64 13.33 8.98
C ILE A 206 -25.07 13.01 8.50
N ASN A 207 -25.67 13.91 7.72
CA ASN A 207 -27.08 13.81 7.30
C ASN A 207 -27.29 13.22 5.89
N ASP A 208 -26.24 12.65 5.27
CA ASP A 208 -26.34 12.17 3.89
C ASP A 208 -25.99 10.68 3.78
N ASN A 209 -26.77 9.96 2.96
CA ASN A 209 -26.47 8.60 2.51
C ASN A 209 -25.28 8.59 1.53
N SER A 210 -24.89 9.76 0.99
CA SER A 210 -23.75 9.90 0.08
C SER A 210 -22.39 9.54 0.68
N VAL A 211 -22.15 9.83 1.97
CA VAL A 211 -20.85 9.55 2.62
C VAL A 211 -20.59 8.04 2.73
N GLU A 212 -21.63 7.27 3.06
CA GLU A 212 -21.57 5.80 2.99
C GLU A 212 -21.62 5.28 1.56
N ASN A 213 -22.28 5.94 0.60
CA ASN A 213 -22.24 5.46 -0.80
C ASN A 213 -20.85 5.60 -1.46
N ILE A 214 -20.03 6.56 -1.03
CA ILE A 214 -18.68 6.77 -1.60
C ILE A 214 -17.65 5.78 -1.03
N TRP A 215 -17.79 5.38 0.24
CA TRP A 215 -16.81 4.53 0.95
C TRP A 215 -17.44 3.32 1.66
N GLY A 216 -18.68 2.95 1.31
CA GLY A 216 -19.54 2.04 2.08
C GLY A 216 -19.05 0.60 2.18
N HIS A 217 -18.03 0.25 1.41
CA HIS A 217 -17.35 -1.03 1.48
C HIS A 217 -16.11 -1.00 2.40
N THR A 218 -15.75 0.15 2.96
CA THR A 218 -14.61 0.32 3.87
C THR A 218 -15.11 0.79 5.25
N PRO A 219 -15.33 -0.14 6.19
CA PRO A 219 -15.91 0.17 7.50
C PRO A 219 -15.16 1.31 8.21
N GLY A 220 -15.90 2.30 8.71
CA GLY A 220 -15.36 3.41 9.52
C GLY A 220 -14.57 4.49 8.76
N LEU A 221 -14.14 4.27 7.52
CA LEU A 221 -13.36 5.26 6.75
C LEU A 221 -14.17 6.53 6.48
N ALA A 222 -15.41 6.37 6.05
CA ALA A 222 -16.33 7.48 5.80
C ALA A 222 -16.52 8.38 7.03
N LEU A 223 -16.65 7.76 8.21
CA LEU A 223 -16.80 8.45 9.49
C LEU A 223 -15.50 9.16 9.90
N LEU A 224 -14.35 8.51 9.73
CA LEU A 224 -13.05 9.14 9.98
C LEU A 224 -12.89 10.42 9.17
N LEU A 225 -13.13 10.33 7.86
CA LEU A 225 -13.04 11.48 6.96
C LEU A 225 -14.03 12.58 7.37
N ALA A 226 -15.26 12.23 7.74
CA ALA A 226 -16.24 13.22 8.18
C ALA A 226 -15.82 13.96 9.46
N ILE A 227 -15.18 13.27 10.41
CA ILE A 227 -14.72 13.87 11.67
C ILE A 227 -13.44 14.69 11.47
N ALA A 228 -12.45 14.12 10.79
CA ALA A 228 -11.14 14.74 10.57
C ALA A 228 -11.26 15.98 9.68
N LEU A 229 -12.06 15.93 8.61
CA LEU A 229 -12.27 17.07 7.71
C LEU A 229 -13.27 18.10 8.25
N TYR A 230 -13.78 17.91 9.48
CA TYR A 230 -14.71 18.80 10.18
C TYR A 230 -15.94 19.23 9.35
N LEU A 231 -16.78 18.24 8.99
CA LEU A 231 -17.96 18.49 8.17
C LEU A 231 -19.13 19.06 8.98
N THR A 232 -19.27 20.39 8.96
CA THR A 232 -20.44 21.12 9.50
C THR A 232 -21.26 21.74 8.37
N ARG A 233 -22.60 21.74 8.40
CA ARG A 233 -23.44 22.42 7.38
C ARG A 233 -23.20 23.95 7.44
N PRO A 234 -22.59 24.58 6.40
CA PRO A 234 -22.82 24.33 4.98
C PRO A 234 -21.61 23.73 4.22
N LYS A 235 -20.58 23.22 4.91
CA LYS A 235 -19.34 22.70 4.32
C LYS A 235 -19.46 21.34 3.63
N VAL A 236 -20.61 20.67 3.70
CA VAL A 236 -20.85 19.41 2.97
C VAL A 236 -20.90 19.67 1.45
N SER A 237 -21.49 20.78 1.00
CA SER A 237 -21.38 21.21 -0.41
C SER A 237 -19.97 21.74 -0.73
N PHE A 238 -19.24 22.17 0.29
CA PHE A 238 -17.89 22.68 0.17
C PHE A 238 -16.84 21.57 0.14
N ILE A 239 -17.13 20.33 0.52
CA ILE A 239 -16.26 19.17 0.24
C ILE A 239 -16.42 18.70 -1.19
N GLN A 240 -17.63 18.77 -1.73
CA GLN A 240 -17.82 18.66 -3.16
C GLN A 240 -17.02 19.76 -3.88
N GLN A 241 -16.88 20.96 -3.28
CA GLN A 241 -15.95 22.00 -3.78
C GLN A 241 -14.49 21.81 -3.37
N ALA A 242 -14.08 21.30 -2.21
CA ALA A 242 -12.68 21.25 -1.76
C ALA A 242 -11.93 20.07 -2.40
N PHE A 243 -12.66 19.00 -2.77
CA PHE A 243 -12.18 18.01 -3.73
C PHE A 243 -12.27 18.50 -5.18
N SER A 244 -13.02 19.59 -5.47
CA SER A 244 -13.16 20.16 -6.84
C SER A 244 -12.47 21.52 -7.06
N SER A 245 -11.89 22.19 -6.06
CA SER A 245 -11.52 23.62 -6.10
C SER A 245 -10.03 23.87 -5.93
N MET A 246 -9.22 22.82 -6.06
CA MET A 246 -7.81 22.95 -6.43
C MET A 246 -7.48 22.08 -7.65
N ASP A 247 -8.37 22.11 -8.64
CA ASP A 247 -7.95 22.14 -10.04
C ASP A 247 -9.10 22.78 -10.86
N SER A 248 -9.09 24.11 -10.93
CA SER A 248 -10.15 24.88 -11.58
C SER A 248 -10.07 24.80 -13.11
N GLN A 249 -9.89 23.61 -13.70
CA GLN A 249 -10.07 23.33 -15.13
C GLN A 249 -10.38 21.85 -15.40
N ARG A 250 -11.49 21.30 -14.88
CA ARG A 250 -12.24 20.14 -15.44
C ARG A 250 -13.50 19.86 -14.61
N ARG A 251 -14.53 20.66 -14.83
CA ARG A 251 -15.78 20.65 -14.05
C ARG A 251 -16.57 19.34 -14.22
N THR A 252 -17.18 18.86 -13.12
CA THR A 252 -18.39 18.00 -13.05
C THR A 252 -18.31 16.50 -13.43
N GLN A 253 -17.13 15.93 -13.66
CA GLN A 253 -16.99 14.52 -14.10
C GLN A 253 -16.61 13.52 -12.99
N ASP A 254 -16.22 14.00 -11.81
CA ASP A 254 -15.47 13.20 -10.82
C ASP A 254 -16.34 12.38 -9.83
N ASP A 255 -17.62 12.74 -9.65
CA ASP A 255 -18.48 12.07 -8.64
C ASP A 255 -18.91 10.66 -9.08
N ASP A 256 -19.36 10.49 -10.34
CA ASP A 256 -19.74 9.16 -10.86
C ASP A 256 -18.53 8.26 -11.20
N ASN A 257 -17.30 8.81 -11.22
CA ASN A 257 -16.10 8.01 -11.51
C ASN A 257 -15.56 7.26 -10.28
N LYS A 258 -15.97 7.63 -9.06
CA LYS A 258 -15.55 6.96 -7.81
C LYS A 258 -16.16 5.58 -7.63
N SER A 259 -17.32 5.31 -8.24
CA SER A 259 -17.92 3.97 -8.25
C SER A 259 -17.31 3.03 -9.29
N ILE A 260 -16.51 3.55 -10.21
CA ILE A 260 -15.87 2.73 -11.24
C ILE A 260 -14.81 1.89 -10.55
N LYS A 261 -15.00 0.57 -10.66
CA LYS A 261 -14.01 -0.41 -10.23
C LYS A 261 -13.37 -0.99 -11.47
N LEU A 262 -12.04 -1.00 -11.50
CA LEU A 262 -11.24 -1.57 -12.57
C LEU A 262 -10.07 -2.35 -11.97
N GLU A 263 -9.98 -3.65 -12.27
CA GLU A 263 -8.98 -4.54 -11.69
C GLU A 263 -8.33 -5.42 -12.78
N VAL A 264 -7.07 -5.78 -12.54
CA VAL A 264 -6.35 -6.82 -13.28
C VAL A 264 -6.28 -8.08 -12.41
N LYS A 265 -6.66 -9.23 -12.98
CA LYS A 265 -6.74 -10.55 -12.35
C LYS A 265 -6.13 -11.62 -13.25
N THR A 266 -6.06 -12.86 -12.79
CA THR A 266 -5.55 -13.98 -13.60
C THR A 266 -6.66 -14.74 -14.35
N THR A 267 -6.36 -15.23 -15.55
CA THR A 267 -7.13 -16.28 -16.22
C THR A 267 -6.69 -17.67 -15.76
N ASP A 268 -7.37 -18.71 -16.23
CA ASP A 268 -6.96 -20.12 -16.10
C ASP A 268 -5.70 -20.47 -16.92
N ARG A 269 -5.29 -19.57 -17.83
CA ARG A 269 -4.11 -19.70 -18.69
C ARG A 269 -2.92 -18.86 -18.25
N GLY A 270 -3.00 -18.17 -17.10
CA GLY A 270 -1.94 -17.28 -16.61
C GLY A 270 -1.81 -15.98 -17.41
N CYS A 271 -2.87 -15.60 -18.12
CA CYS A 271 -2.96 -14.30 -18.78
C CYS A 271 -3.70 -13.30 -17.89
N ALA A 272 -3.57 -12.02 -18.19
CA ALA A 272 -4.32 -10.96 -17.54
C ALA A 272 -5.79 -11.00 -17.95
N ARG A 273 -6.67 -10.91 -16.96
CA ARG A 273 -8.11 -10.66 -17.08
C ARG A 273 -8.39 -9.29 -16.54
N ILE A 274 -9.17 -8.51 -17.26
CA ILE A 274 -9.65 -7.22 -16.77
C ILE A 274 -11.06 -7.43 -16.24
N ILE A 275 -11.32 -6.95 -15.03
CA ILE A 275 -12.65 -6.93 -14.42
C ILE A 275 -13.03 -5.47 -14.22
N PHE A 276 -14.24 -5.12 -14.66
CA PHE A 276 -14.76 -3.77 -14.48
C PHE A 276 -16.19 -3.80 -13.95
N SER A 277 -16.55 -2.81 -13.14
CA SER A 277 -17.92 -2.60 -12.69
C SER A 277 -18.18 -1.14 -12.32
N GLY A 278 -19.46 -0.79 -12.18
CA GLY A 278 -19.87 0.54 -11.74
C GLY A 278 -19.63 1.64 -12.77
N ILE A 279 -19.51 1.30 -14.07
CA ILE A 279 -19.36 2.30 -15.14
C ILE A 279 -20.70 3.04 -15.33
N PRO A 280 -20.75 4.36 -15.13
CA PRO A 280 -21.97 5.14 -15.28
C PRO A 280 -22.53 5.09 -16.70
N LYS A 281 -23.86 5.01 -16.81
CA LYS A 281 -24.56 5.00 -18.10
C LYS A 281 -24.16 6.17 -19.01
N ARG A 282 -23.98 7.37 -18.45
CA ARG A 282 -23.53 8.57 -19.19
C ARG A 282 -22.17 8.39 -19.90
N LEU A 283 -21.31 7.51 -19.39
CA LEU A 283 -20.02 7.19 -19.99
C LEU A 283 -20.19 6.11 -21.06
N LEU A 284 -21.00 5.08 -20.79
CA LEU A 284 -21.37 4.06 -21.78
C LEU A 284 -22.02 4.70 -23.02
N ASP A 285 -22.97 5.62 -22.82
CA ASP A 285 -23.66 6.34 -23.90
C ASP A 285 -22.70 7.16 -24.80
N LYS A 286 -21.51 7.53 -24.27
CA LYS A 286 -20.46 8.24 -25.02
C LYS A 286 -19.44 7.30 -25.67
N GLY A 287 -19.55 6.00 -25.43
CA GLY A 287 -18.54 5.00 -25.76
C GLY A 287 -17.32 5.10 -24.84
N VAL A 288 -16.95 3.97 -24.25
CA VAL A 288 -15.71 3.84 -23.48
C VAL A 288 -14.98 2.56 -23.88
N ILE A 289 -13.66 2.60 -23.75
CA ILE A 289 -12.81 1.45 -23.95
C ILE A 289 -12.01 1.19 -22.68
N TRP A 290 -11.68 -0.06 -22.42
CA TRP A 290 -10.58 -0.38 -21.52
C TRP A 290 -9.33 -0.60 -22.38
N ALA A 291 -8.17 -0.29 -21.81
CA ALA A 291 -6.87 -0.62 -22.38
C ALA A 291 -5.92 -1.11 -21.28
N LEU A 292 -5.11 -2.11 -21.62
CA LEU A 292 -4.09 -2.67 -20.74
C LEU A 292 -2.72 -2.07 -21.07
N TYR A 293 -1.99 -1.68 -20.03
CA TYR A 293 -0.66 -1.07 -20.14
C TYR A 293 0.34 -1.88 -19.32
N LYS A 294 1.62 -1.77 -19.70
CA LYS A 294 2.72 -2.44 -18.98
C LYS A 294 2.88 -1.93 -17.55
N ASN A 295 2.72 -0.62 -17.34
CA ASN A 295 2.79 0.07 -16.04
C ASN A 295 2.15 1.46 -16.13
N ASN A 296 2.16 2.20 -15.03
CA ASN A 296 1.56 3.52 -14.88
C ASN A 296 2.14 4.58 -15.83
N ASP A 297 3.43 4.47 -16.14
CA ASP A 297 4.15 5.45 -16.97
C ASP A 297 4.15 5.06 -18.46
N SER A 298 3.69 3.85 -18.79
CA SER A 298 3.62 3.37 -20.16
C SER A 298 2.56 4.12 -20.97
N THR A 299 2.95 4.50 -22.19
CA THR A 299 2.06 5.07 -23.21
C THR A 299 1.55 4.01 -24.20
N ASP A 300 2.28 2.91 -24.33
CA ASP A 300 1.96 1.84 -25.26
C ASP A 300 0.99 0.84 -24.65
N ARG A 301 -0.04 0.51 -25.43
CA ARG A 301 -1.12 -0.40 -25.06
C ARG A 301 -0.72 -1.81 -25.44
N LEU A 302 -0.92 -2.74 -24.52
CA LEU A 302 -0.71 -4.16 -24.74
C LEU A 302 -1.96 -4.83 -25.33
N ASP A 303 -3.15 -4.38 -24.91
CA ASP A 303 -4.44 -4.87 -25.39
C ASP A 303 -5.52 -3.80 -25.13
N PHE A 304 -6.64 -3.83 -25.85
CA PHE A 304 -7.77 -2.93 -25.64
C PHE A 304 -9.05 -3.47 -26.29
N ALA A 305 -10.21 -3.16 -25.69
CA ALA A 305 -11.49 -3.41 -26.33
C ALA A 305 -12.54 -2.39 -25.90
N SER A 306 -13.60 -2.26 -26.71
CA SER A 306 -14.78 -1.50 -26.30
C SER A 306 -15.44 -2.17 -25.11
N VAL A 307 -15.76 -1.38 -24.09
CA VAL A 307 -16.72 -1.81 -23.10
C VAL A 307 -18.07 -1.85 -23.83
N GLN A 308 -18.75 -2.98 -23.80
CA GLN A 308 -20.12 -3.11 -24.33
C GLN A 308 -21.08 -2.24 -23.50
N ASP A 309 -22.35 -2.15 -23.88
CA ASP A 309 -23.39 -1.37 -23.16
C ASP A 309 -23.71 -1.87 -21.73
N SER A 310 -22.81 -2.63 -21.11
CA SER A 310 -22.88 -3.13 -19.75
C SER A 310 -22.00 -2.31 -18.80
N ALA A 311 -22.56 -1.94 -17.65
CA ALA A 311 -21.84 -1.24 -16.58
C ALA A 311 -20.80 -2.12 -15.85
N SER A 312 -20.80 -3.44 -16.12
CA SER A 312 -19.89 -4.41 -15.51
C SER A 312 -19.59 -5.58 -16.45
N GLY A 313 -18.41 -6.17 -16.31
CA GLY A 313 -18.01 -7.33 -17.08
C GLY A 313 -16.56 -7.74 -16.85
N SER A 314 -16.10 -8.68 -17.66
CA SER A 314 -14.71 -9.13 -17.68
C SER A 314 -14.22 -9.37 -19.10
N TYR A 315 -12.92 -9.21 -19.32
CA TYR A 315 -12.28 -9.50 -20.59
C TYR A 315 -10.97 -10.26 -20.39
N ASP A 316 -10.79 -11.35 -21.13
CA ASP A 316 -9.59 -12.18 -21.09
C ASP A 316 -8.63 -11.76 -22.20
N THR A 317 -7.43 -11.34 -21.81
CA THR A 317 -6.39 -10.94 -22.76
C THR A 317 -5.50 -12.13 -23.14
N SER A 318 -4.68 -11.96 -24.17
CA SER A 318 -3.55 -12.86 -24.48
C SER A 318 -2.25 -12.47 -23.76
N VAL A 319 -2.26 -11.35 -23.04
CA VAL A 319 -1.08 -10.80 -22.34
C VAL A 319 -0.81 -11.62 -21.09
N SER A 320 0.40 -12.17 -20.93
CA SER A 320 0.79 -12.89 -19.73
C SER A 320 0.69 -12.02 -18.48
N LEU A 321 0.17 -12.57 -17.39
CA LEU A 321 0.05 -11.84 -16.14
C LEU A 321 1.44 -11.53 -15.57
N ASN A 322 1.70 -10.24 -15.36
CA ASN A 322 2.99 -9.73 -14.90
C ASN A 322 2.77 -8.57 -13.91
N PRO A 323 3.69 -8.38 -12.93
CA PRO A 323 3.66 -7.19 -12.08
C PRO A 323 3.69 -5.91 -12.90
N GLY A 324 3.05 -4.87 -12.37
CA GLY A 324 3.01 -3.55 -12.99
C GLY A 324 1.85 -3.36 -13.96
N LEU A 325 1.27 -4.43 -14.51
CA LEU A 325 0.16 -4.33 -15.47
C LEU A 325 -0.96 -3.43 -14.91
N GLN A 326 -1.43 -2.49 -15.73
CA GLN A 326 -2.43 -1.51 -15.31
C GLN A 326 -3.53 -1.41 -16.36
N ALA A 327 -4.77 -1.60 -15.94
CA ALA A 327 -5.93 -1.36 -16.77
C ALA A 327 -6.33 0.12 -16.67
N ARG A 328 -6.71 0.73 -17.79
CA ARG A 328 -7.18 2.11 -17.85
C ARG A 328 -8.46 2.18 -18.65
N LEU A 329 -9.42 2.96 -18.15
CA LEU A 329 -10.66 3.27 -18.85
C LEU A 329 -10.49 4.60 -19.58
N HIS A 330 -10.76 4.63 -20.88
CA HIS A 330 -10.67 5.84 -21.70
C HIS A 330 -12.02 6.16 -22.34
N GLN A 331 -12.24 7.45 -22.59
CA GLN A 331 -13.33 7.87 -23.45
C GLN A 331 -13.04 7.47 -24.91
N TYR A 332 -14.01 6.90 -25.59
CA TYR A 332 -13.93 6.66 -27.02
C TYR A 332 -13.98 8.00 -27.77
N LYS A 333 -12.99 8.29 -28.62
CA LYS A 333 -13.06 9.41 -29.58
C LYS A 333 -13.10 8.84 -30.98
N TYR A 334 -14.11 9.27 -31.76
CA TYR A 334 -14.36 8.76 -33.10
C TYR A 334 -13.13 8.83 -34.02
N MET A 335 -13.04 7.79 -34.84
CA MET A 335 -12.14 7.50 -35.96
C MET A 335 -12.13 8.54 -37.10
N PHE A 336 -12.40 9.83 -36.85
CA PHE A 336 -12.31 10.87 -37.90
C PHE A 336 -10.89 11.41 -38.09
N ALA A 337 -9.99 11.21 -37.13
CA ALA A 337 -8.57 11.58 -37.26
C ALA A 337 -7.74 10.56 -38.07
N PHE A 338 -8.31 9.38 -38.35
CA PHE A 338 -7.70 8.35 -39.21
C PHE A 338 -7.51 8.86 -40.65
N ALA A 339 -8.45 9.69 -41.13
CA ALA A 339 -8.45 10.22 -42.50
C ALA A 339 -7.55 11.45 -42.72
N LEU A 340 -7.12 12.15 -41.65
CA LEU A 340 -6.39 13.42 -41.76
C LEU A 340 -4.92 13.34 -41.31
N CYS A 341 -4.59 12.51 -40.32
CA CYS A 341 -3.32 12.66 -39.58
C CYS A 341 -2.44 11.41 -39.50
N GLY A 342 -2.90 10.25 -40.00
CA GLY A 342 -2.11 9.00 -40.00
C GLY A 342 -1.63 8.51 -38.62
N LYS A 343 -2.23 8.98 -37.51
CA LYS A 343 -1.85 8.60 -36.14
C LYS A 343 -2.83 7.57 -35.57
N TYR A 344 -2.28 6.47 -35.06
CA TYR A 344 -2.99 5.29 -34.56
C TYR A 344 -3.53 5.39 -33.11
N ASN A 345 -3.39 6.54 -32.44
CA ASN A 345 -3.74 6.70 -31.03
C ASN A 345 -4.74 7.85 -30.85
N THR A 346 -6.03 7.55 -31.01
CA THR A 346 -7.13 8.54 -30.90
C THR A 346 -8.10 8.18 -29.78
N PHE A 347 -7.59 7.84 -28.59
CA PHE A 347 -8.45 7.75 -27.41
C PHE A 347 -8.53 9.11 -26.71
N GLY A 348 -9.65 9.34 -26.03
CA GLY A 348 -9.78 10.46 -25.11
C GLY A 348 -8.86 10.31 -23.91
N GLU A 349 -8.94 11.30 -23.03
CA GLU A 349 -8.23 11.29 -21.75
C GLU A 349 -8.65 10.11 -20.89
N ASP A 350 -7.74 9.68 -20.03
CA ASP A 350 -7.98 8.62 -19.05
C ASP A 350 -9.08 9.04 -18.09
N ILE A 351 -10.11 8.21 -17.97
CA ILE A 351 -11.24 8.42 -17.07
C ILE A 351 -10.92 7.87 -15.68
N HIS A 352 -10.32 6.67 -15.64
CA HIS A 352 -10.00 5.96 -14.42
C HIS A 352 -8.88 4.95 -14.68
N ARG A 353 -7.95 4.80 -13.74
CA ARG A 353 -6.87 3.81 -13.78
C ARG A 353 -7.01 2.82 -12.65
N SER A 354 -6.82 1.52 -12.92
CA SER A 354 -6.62 0.55 -11.85
C SER A 354 -5.30 0.84 -11.13
N PRO A 355 -5.12 0.33 -9.90
CA PRO A 355 -3.79 0.12 -9.37
C PRO A 355 -2.95 -0.75 -10.31
N GLU A 356 -1.64 -0.59 -10.22
CA GLU A 356 -0.73 -1.54 -10.86
C GLU A 356 -0.86 -2.92 -10.21
N PHE A 357 -0.83 -3.95 -11.04
CA PHE A 357 -0.94 -5.33 -10.59
C PHE A 357 0.25 -5.71 -9.68
N HIS A 358 -0.03 -6.13 -8.45
CA HIS A 358 0.97 -6.62 -7.50
C HIS A 358 1.29 -8.09 -7.80
N ASP A 359 2.57 -8.46 -7.91
CA ASP A 359 2.99 -9.81 -8.31
C ASP A 359 2.56 -10.93 -7.35
N ALA A 360 2.38 -10.66 -6.07
CA ALA A 360 1.83 -11.62 -5.09
C ALA A 360 0.33 -11.43 -4.85
N ASN A 361 -0.39 -10.70 -5.71
CA ASN A 361 -1.80 -10.36 -5.53
C ASN A 361 -2.09 -9.76 -4.12
N ARG A 362 -1.17 -8.92 -3.64
CA ARG A 362 -1.21 -8.24 -2.33
C ARG A 362 -1.13 -9.17 -1.10
N GLU A 363 -0.86 -10.46 -1.30
CA GLU A 363 -0.66 -11.40 -0.20
C GLU A 363 0.74 -11.23 0.39
N ILE A 364 0.82 -11.16 1.72
CA ILE A 364 2.08 -11.10 2.44
C ILE A 364 2.75 -12.49 2.51
N PRO A 365 4.07 -12.57 2.70
CA PRO A 365 4.74 -13.85 2.92
C PRO A 365 4.24 -14.55 4.20
N VAL A 366 4.01 -15.86 4.09
CA VAL A 366 3.62 -16.74 5.19
C VAL A 366 4.85 -17.26 5.91
N ASP A 367 4.88 -17.13 7.23
CA ASP A 367 6.03 -17.58 8.02
C ASP A 367 6.17 -19.11 8.02
N ILE A 368 7.41 -19.59 7.99
CA ILE A 368 7.71 -21.01 8.08
C ILE A 368 7.68 -21.43 9.55
N SER A 369 6.75 -22.32 9.89
CA SER A 369 6.52 -22.81 11.25
C SER A 369 7.81 -23.38 11.87
N GLY A 370 8.17 -22.93 13.07
CA GLY A 370 9.42 -23.28 13.75
C GLY A 370 10.63 -22.42 13.34
N HIS A 371 10.47 -21.53 12.36
CA HIS A 371 11.52 -20.64 11.87
C HIS A 371 11.06 -19.18 11.73
N ARG A 372 9.94 -18.79 12.34
CA ARG A 372 9.56 -17.38 12.45
C ARG A 372 10.55 -16.62 13.35
N PRO A 373 10.85 -15.32 13.09
CA PRO A 373 10.60 -14.56 11.86
C PRO A 373 11.74 -14.74 10.82
N ASN A 374 12.57 -15.75 11.00
CA ASN A 374 13.80 -15.97 10.26
C ASN A 374 13.57 -16.44 8.82
N ALA A 375 12.45 -17.09 8.52
CA ALA A 375 12.14 -17.53 7.17
C ALA A 375 10.64 -17.52 6.86
N SER A 376 10.30 -17.09 5.63
CA SER A 376 8.91 -16.98 5.16
C SER A 376 8.80 -17.29 3.66
N LEU A 377 7.66 -17.82 3.24
CA LEU A 377 7.34 -18.23 1.88
C LEU A 377 6.25 -17.32 1.28
N GLN A 378 6.43 -16.87 0.04
CA GLN A 378 5.41 -16.12 -0.70
C GLN A 378 5.21 -16.70 -2.09
N LEU A 379 3.95 -16.85 -2.50
CA LEU A 379 3.57 -17.16 -3.88
C LEU A 379 3.49 -15.85 -4.66
N PHE A 380 4.07 -15.83 -5.87
CA PHE A 380 3.95 -14.69 -6.77
C PHE A 380 3.89 -15.16 -8.23
N VAL A 381 3.49 -14.25 -9.13
CA VAL A 381 3.43 -14.49 -10.56
C VAL A 381 4.54 -13.76 -11.30
N LYS A 382 5.09 -14.45 -12.30
CA LYS A 382 6.00 -13.87 -13.29
C LYS A 382 5.75 -14.57 -14.62
N ASP A 383 5.54 -13.81 -15.67
CA ASP A 383 5.26 -14.30 -17.03
C ASP A 383 4.10 -15.31 -17.08
N GLY A 384 3.06 -15.06 -16.28
CA GLY A 384 1.91 -15.96 -16.14
C GLY A 384 2.20 -17.27 -15.42
N LYS A 385 3.38 -17.42 -14.79
CA LYS A 385 3.82 -18.62 -14.10
C LYS A 385 3.84 -18.44 -12.59
N ALA A 386 3.48 -19.52 -11.88
CA ALA A 386 3.57 -19.59 -10.43
C ALA A 386 5.02 -19.70 -9.98
N CYS A 387 5.42 -18.77 -9.14
CA CYS A 387 6.77 -18.62 -8.63
C CYS A 387 6.74 -18.50 -7.11
N ALA A 388 7.84 -18.80 -6.44
CA ALA A 388 7.95 -18.71 -4.99
C ALA A 388 9.13 -17.85 -4.58
N ARG A 389 8.93 -17.00 -3.56
CA ARG A 389 10.00 -16.29 -2.86
C ARG A 389 10.19 -16.90 -1.48
N LEU A 390 11.43 -17.19 -1.14
CA LEU A 390 11.88 -17.52 0.20
C LEU A 390 12.61 -16.30 0.76
N TYR A 391 12.00 -15.65 1.75
CA TYR A 391 12.63 -14.59 2.52
C TYR A 391 13.41 -15.24 3.66
N VAL A 392 14.69 -14.94 3.77
CA VAL A 392 15.57 -15.48 4.82
C VAL A 392 16.25 -14.31 5.53
N LYS A 393 16.08 -14.20 6.84
CA LYS A 393 16.70 -13.13 7.63
C LYS A 393 18.23 -13.33 7.59
N LYS A 394 19.00 -12.25 7.40
CA LYS A 394 20.47 -12.31 7.31
C LYS A 394 21.14 -12.85 8.57
N SER A 395 20.50 -12.71 9.72
CA SER A 395 20.96 -13.29 10.99
C SER A 395 20.76 -14.81 11.06
N PHE A 396 19.97 -15.41 10.16
CA PHE A 396 19.72 -16.85 10.09
C PHE A 396 20.80 -17.56 9.27
N THR A 397 22.05 -17.52 9.75
CA THR A 397 23.24 -17.88 8.96
C THR A 397 23.34 -19.38 8.62
N ASP A 398 22.73 -20.26 9.42
CA ASP A 398 22.76 -21.72 9.24
C ASP A 398 21.54 -22.27 8.46
N TRP A 399 20.78 -21.40 7.80
CA TRP A 399 19.52 -21.77 7.15
C TRP A 399 19.67 -22.86 6.07
N LYS A 400 20.78 -22.87 5.32
CA LYS A 400 21.02 -23.87 4.26
C LYS A 400 21.20 -25.28 4.83
N GLU A 401 21.78 -25.40 6.01
CA GLU A 401 21.92 -26.68 6.70
C GLU A 401 20.55 -27.16 7.20
N LYS A 402 19.80 -26.27 7.85
CA LYS A 402 18.45 -26.55 8.35
C LYS A 402 17.45 -26.87 7.22
N PHE A 403 17.58 -26.23 6.07
CA PHE A 403 16.71 -26.41 4.92
C PHE A 403 17.28 -27.33 3.84
N TYR A 404 18.38 -28.05 4.12
CA TYR A 404 19.08 -28.87 3.12
C TYR A 404 18.15 -29.87 2.42
N ASN A 405 17.28 -30.54 3.17
CA ASN A 405 16.28 -31.49 2.67
C ASN A 405 14.87 -30.88 2.60
N SER A 406 14.75 -29.55 2.59
CA SER A 406 13.46 -28.87 2.48
C SER A 406 13.17 -28.49 1.04
N TRP A 407 11.89 -28.52 0.66
CA TRP A 407 11.47 -28.24 -0.70
C TRP A 407 10.16 -27.49 -0.74
N VAL A 408 9.92 -26.78 -1.84
CA VAL A 408 8.71 -26.03 -2.11
C VAL A 408 7.99 -26.68 -3.28
N GLY A 409 6.72 -27.03 -3.09
CA GLY A 409 5.83 -27.56 -4.12
C GLY A 409 4.73 -26.57 -4.50
N PHE A 410 4.27 -26.62 -5.75
CA PHE A 410 3.16 -25.83 -6.27
C PHE A 410 1.97 -26.74 -6.56
N TYR A 411 0.78 -26.30 -6.17
CA TYR A 411 -0.45 -27.09 -6.21
C TYR A 411 -1.56 -26.28 -6.85
N SER A 412 -2.36 -26.91 -7.72
CA SER A 412 -3.47 -26.24 -8.42
C SER A 412 -4.68 -25.96 -7.54
N SER A 413 -4.72 -26.51 -6.33
CA SER A 413 -5.82 -26.36 -5.39
C SER A 413 -5.35 -26.72 -3.97
N GLU A 414 -5.98 -26.11 -2.98
CA GLU A 414 -5.80 -26.45 -1.56
C GLU A 414 -6.16 -27.90 -1.22
N ARG A 415 -7.04 -28.52 -2.02
CA ARG A 415 -7.55 -29.89 -1.76
C ARG A 415 -6.55 -30.99 -2.12
N LYS A 416 -5.48 -30.65 -2.85
CA LYS A 416 -4.47 -31.63 -3.24
C LYS A 416 -3.63 -32.10 -2.06
N ASP A 417 -3.35 -33.39 -2.03
CA ASP A 417 -2.39 -33.93 -1.08
C ASP A 417 -0.98 -33.37 -1.35
N THR A 418 -0.21 -33.30 -0.28
CA THR A 418 1.21 -32.93 -0.29
C THR A 418 2.07 -33.71 -1.29
N GLN A 419 1.72 -34.95 -1.61
CA GLN A 419 2.43 -35.80 -2.55
C GLN A 419 1.97 -35.63 -4.01
N GLU A 420 0.88 -34.90 -4.26
CA GLU A 420 0.28 -34.72 -5.59
C GLU A 420 0.87 -33.54 -6.39
N TYR A 421 2.18 -33.36 -6.31
CA TYR A 421 2.90 -32.40 -7.15
C TYR A 421 3.40 -33.07 -8.43
N ASN A 422 3.38 -32.37 -9.57
CA ASN A 422 3.92 -32.92 -10.82
C ASN A 422 5.45 -32.71 -10.93
N THR A 423 6.08 -33.46 -11.84
CA THR A 423 7.55 -33.55 -12.06
C THR A 423 8.28 -32.23 -12.36
N TYR A 424 7.59 -31.09 -12.49
CA TYR A 424 8.21 -29.77 -12.70
C TYR A 424 7.55 -28.65 -11.86
N GLN A 425 6.87 -29.05 -10.78
CA GLN A 425 6.09 -28.17 -9.91
C GLN A 425 6.67 -28.13 -8.50
N TRP A 426 7.98 -28.34 -8.35
CA TRP A 426 8.67 -28.24 -7.07
C TRP A 426 10.18 -27.97 -7.23
N GLN A 427 10.82 -27.49 -6.17
CA GLN A 427 12.28 -27.30 -6.10
C GLN A 427 12.77 -27.38 -4.64
N TRP A 428 14.01 -27.85 -4.45
CA TRP A 428 14.71 -27.77 -3.17
C TRP A 428 14.91 -26.32 -2.75
N ALA A 429 14.61 -26.00 -1.49
CA ALA A 429 14.69 -24.64 -0.95
C ALA A 429 16.10 -24.03 -1.13
N VAL A 430 17.15 -24.84 -0.93
CA VAL A 430 18.56 -24.42 -1.07
C VAL A 430 18.99 -24.16 -2.52
N ASN A 431 18.21 -24.60 -3.50
CA ASN A 431 18.46 -24.39 -4.94
C ASN A 431 17.72 -23.17 -5.50
N PHE A 432 16.97 -22.45 -4.67
CA PHE A 432 16.38 -21.18 -5.09
C PHE A 432 17.53 -20.20 -5.40
N SER A 433 17.36 -19.44 -6.48
CA SER A 433 18.38 -18.49 -6.91
C SER A 433 18.27 -17.22 -6.07
N GLU A 434 19.39 -16.75 -5.53
CA GLU A 434 19.44 -15.46 -4.84
C GLU A 434 19.01 -14.35 -5.81
N GLU A 435 18.00 -13.59 -5.45
CA GLU A 435 17.52 -12.52 -6.31
C GLU A 435 18.32 -11.25 -6.05
N ARG A 436 19.37 -11.06 -6.86
CA ARG A 436 20.28 -9.91 -6.76
C ARG A 436 19.77 -8.73 -7.58
N ARG A 437 18.59 -8.21 -7.23
CA ARG A 437 18.16 -6.90 -7.77
C ARG A 437 18.71 -5.76 -6.90
N SER A 438 19.00 -4.63 -7.53
CA SER A 438 19.59 -3.44 -6.90
C SER A 438 18.63 -2.69 -5.97
N ASP A 439 17.34 -2.98 -6.06
CA ASP A 439 16.18 -2.43 -5.33
C ASP A 439 15.94 -3.08 -3.95
N TRP A 440 16.33 -4.35 -3.73
CA TRP A 440 16.25 -5.05 -2.44
C TRP A 440 17.22 -4.54 -1.38
N LYS A 441 18.04 -3.54 -1.70
CA LYS A 441 18.69 -2.69 -0.68
C LYS A 441 17.68 -2.10 0.32
N GLY A 442 16.39 -2.05 -0.01
CA GLY A 442 15.31 -1.57 0.87
C GLY A 442 14.80 -2.55 1.94
N ILE A 443 15.15 -3.85 1.88
CA ILE A 443 14.87 -4.82 2.95
C ILE A 443 16.20 -5.21 3.61
N PRO A 444 16.82 -4.32 4.40
CA PRO A 444 18.20 -4.50 4.86
C PRO A 444 18.41 -5.79 5.66
N GLU A 445 17.35 -6.33 6.27
CA GLU A 445 17.40 -7.49 7.17
C GLU A 445 17.25 -8.86 6.50
N TYR A 446 16.81 -8.92 5.23
CA TYR A 446 16.49 -10.20 4.57
C TYR A 446 17.27 -10.36 3.26
N ASP A 447 17.62 -11.61 2.97
CA ASP A 447 17.98 -12.10 1.65
C ASP A 447 16.75 -12.77 1.02
N VAL A 448 16.55 -12.56 -0.29
CA VAL A 448 15.40 -13.10 -1.02
C VAL A 448 15.91 -14.11 -2.05
N TYR A 449 15.36 -15.33 -2.00
CA TYR A 449 15.66 -16.39 -2.95
C TYR A 449 14.40 -16.74 -3.74
N VAL A 450 14.53 -16.98 -5.03
CA VAL A 450 13.39 -17.23 -5.92
C VAL A 450 13.51 -18.48 -6.76
N TYR A 451 12.35 -19.05 -7.05
CA TYR A 451 12.18 -20.12 -8.00
C TYR A 451 10.93 -19.89 -8.86
N SER A 452 11.08 -20.03 -10.17
CA SER A 452 9.98 -19.96 -11.14
C SER A 452 9.66 -21.36 -11.63
N SER A 453 8.44 -21.84 -11.34
CA SER A 453 7.99 -23.14 -11.81
C SER A 453 7.47 -23.06 -13.26
N SER A 454 7.26 -24.22 -13.90
CA SER A 454 6.56 -24.27 -15.19
C SER A 454 5.04 -24.16 -15.06
N MET A 455 4.52 -24.20 -13.83
CA MET A 455 3.10 -24.16 -13.53
C MET A 455 2.51 -22.81 -13.90
N THR A 456 1.41 -22.83 -14.63
CA THR A 456 0.62 -21.64 -14.94
C THR A 456 -0.02 -21.10 -13.65
N MET A 457 0.04 -19.79 -13.45
CA MET A 457 -0.71 -19.13 -12.38
C MET A 457 -2.19 -19.06 -12.76
N CYS A 458 -3.06 -19.58 -11.91
CA CYS A 458 -4.50 -19.54 -12.10
C CYS A 458 -5.22 -19.49 -10.73
N PRO A 459 -6.53 -19.23 -10.69
CA PRO A 459 -7.24 -19.20 -9.42
C PRO A 459 -7.15 -20.56 -8.71
N GLY A 460 -6.82 -20.55 -7.42
CA GLY A 460 -6.64 -21.75 -6.58
C GLY A 460 -5.20 -22.21 -6.41
N VAL A 461 -4.25 -21.66 -7.16
CA VAL A 461 -2.83 -22.06 -7.06
C VAL A 461 -2.26 -21.70 -5.69
N GLN A 462 -1.44 -22.59 -5.13
CA GLN A 462 -0.74 -22.42 -3.86
C GLN A 462 0.71 -22.91 -3.94
N ALA A 463 1.57 -22.34 -3.10
CA ALA A 463 2.88 -22.90 -2.78
C ALA A 463 2.90 -23.43 -1.35
N ARG A 464 3.62 -24.53 -1.12
CA ARG A 464 3.77 -25.15 0.21
C ARG A 464 5.23 -25.43 0.49
N PHE A 465 5.67 -25.13 1.71
CA PHE A 465 7.02 -25.44 2.19
C PHE A 465 7.01 -26.72 3.01
N MET A 466 7.87 -27.65 2.65
CA MET A 466 7.99 -28.96 3.26
C MET A 466 9.33 -29.08 3.96
N LEU A 467 9.30 -29.36 5.26
CA LEU A 467 10.49 -29.72 6.02
C LEU A 467 10.67 -31.24 5.91
N GLU A 468 11.85 -31.69 5.48
CA GLU A 468 12.20 -33.11 5.24
C GLU A 468 11.58 -33.75 3.98
N LYS A 469 12.15 -34.91 3.61
CA LYS A 469 11.97 -35.54 2.30
C LYS A 469 10.55 -36.05 2.01
N TYR A 470 9.73 -36.30 3.03
CA TYR A 470 8.43 -36.98 2.83
C TYR A 470 7.23 -36.49 3.66
N ARG A 471 7.41 -35.73 4.76
CA ARG A 471 6.30 -35.24 5.61
C ARG A 471 6.71 -34.01 6.42
N GLY A 472 5.80 -33.05 6.58
CA GLY A 472 5.97 -31.91 7.49
C GLY A 472 5.79 -30.56 6.81
N GLU A 473 4.59 -30.28 6.30
CA GLU A 473 4.25 -28.94 5.83
C GLU A 473 4.47 -27.92 6.94
N LYS A 474 5.30 -26.90 6.68
CA LYS A 474 5.60 -25.81 7.64
C LYS A 474 5.03 -24.47 7.23
N ALA A 475 4.73 -24.29 5.94
CA ALA A 475 4.04 -23.12 5.43
C ALA A 475 3.17 -23.49 4.23
N ARG A 476 2.04 -22.80 4.10
CA ARG A 476 1.12 -22.87 2.96
C ARG A 476 0.68 -21.47 2.62
N THR A 477 0.85 -21.06 1.38
CA THR A 477 0.37 -19.75 0.92
C THR A 477 -1.15 -19.78 0.75
N PRO A 478 -1.83 -18.63 0.86
CA PRO A 478 -3.22 -18.50 0.45
C PRO A 478 -3.42 -18.99 -0.99
N PRO A 479 -4.60 -19.53 -1.32
CA PRO A 479 -4.94 -19.85 -2.71
C PRO A 479 -5.06 -18.57 -3.53
N TRP A 480 -4.42 -18.56 -4.71
CA TRP A 480 -4.45 -17.42 -5.61
C TRP A 480 -5.88 -17.06 -6.01
N GLU A 481 -6.33 -15.83 -5.76
CA GLU A 481 -7.63 -15.30 -6.19
C GLU A 481 -8.87 -16.20 -5.89
N VAL A 482 -8.84 -17.04 -4.85
CA VAL A 482 -10.04 -17.73 -4.36
C VAL A 482 -10.60 -16.91 -3.21
N HIS A 483 -11.43 -15.91 -3.52
CA HIS A 483 -12.28 -15.36 -2.48
C HIS A 483 -13.34 -16.40 -2.15
N THR A 484 -13.26 -16.94 -0.92
CA THR A 484 -14.44 -17.43 -0.22
C THR A 484 -15.44 -16.28 -0.25
N SER A 485 -16.57 -16.47 -0.94
CA SER A 485 -17.75 -15.67 -0.66
C SER A 485 -17.97 -15.74 0.85
N ALA A 486 -17.68 -14.66 1.56
CA ALA A 486 -18.02 -14.57 2.97
C ALA A 486 -19.55 -14.71 3.04
N ILE A 487 -19.99 -15.75 3.75
CA ILE A 487 -21.38 -16.03 4.08
C ILE A 487 -21.91 -14.95 5.01
#